data_AF-A0A397TN87-F1
#
_entry.id   AF-A0A397TN87-F1
#
_cell.length_a   1.000
_cell.length_b   1.000
_cell.length_c   1.000
_cell.angle_alpha   90.00
_cell.angle_beta   90.00
_cell.angle_gamma   90.00
#
_symmetry.space_group_name_H-M   'P 1'
#
loop_
_entity.id
_entity.type
_entity.pdbx_description
1 polymer ?
#
loop_
_entity_poly.entity_id
_entity_poly.type
_entity_poly.pdbx_seq_one_letter_code
_entity_poly.pdbx_strand_id
1 'polypeptide(L)'
;MRFFSGPANYINMIVNILKIVWPFMCFMLLVTIAFGHAMFILLSDPKAVGLDPNGNNFVINTKNNANNDLGDYTISQDFNLSDPLDNYYVSLPYSIMAVFFWILGRWDQLEEWNFWPIYVLTIVAGILLVIIMQNMFTSFMAGVF
;
A
#
# COMPACT_ATOMS: atom_id res chain seq x y z
N MET A 1 -29.65 33.56 14.21
CA MET A 1 -28.50 32.64 14.43
C MET A 1 -27.45 33.25 15.37
N ARG A 2 -27.85 33.76 16.55
CA ARG A 2 -26.93 34.48 17.47
C ARG A 2 -26.22 33.56 18.50
N PHE A 3 -26.69 32.32 18.66
CA PHE A 3 -26.10 31.31 19.56
C PHE A 3 -25.05 30.38 18.90
N PHE A 4 -24.89 30.45 17.56
CA PHE A 4 -23.97 29.58 16.81
C PHE A 4 -22.88 30.37 16.05
N SER A 5 -22.59 31.62 16.43
CA SER A 5 -21.64 32.47 15.70
C SER A 5 -20.21 31.88 15.63
N GLY A 6 -19.75 31.25 16.72
CA GLY A 6 -18.45 30.56 16.74
C GLY A 6 -18.46 29.29 15.88
N PRO A 7 -19.34 28.31 16.14
CA PRO A 7 -19.46 27.09 15.35
C PRO A 7 -19.71 27.33 13.85
N ALA A 8 -20.50 28.35 13.50
CA ALA A 8 -20.82 28.67 12.11
C ALA A 8 -19.59 29.14 11.31
N ASN A 9 -18.66 29.87 11.93
CA ASN A 9 -17.42 30.27 11.27
C ASN A 9 -16.52 29.06 10.97
N TYR A 10 -16.39 28.12 11.91
CA TYR A 10 -15.63 26.89 11.68
C TYR A 10 -16.25 26.03 10.58
N ILE A 11 -17.57 25.91 10.53
CA ILE A 11 -18.27 25.18 9.46
C ILE A 11 -18.00 25.82 8.11
N ASN A 12 -18.08 27.15 8.00
CA ASN A 12 -17.78 27.85 6.74
C ASN A 12 -16.32 27.66 6.30
N MET A 13 -15.38 27.66 7.24
CA MET A 13 -13.96 27.40 6.97
C MET A 13 -13.75 25.98 6.43
N ILE A 14 -14.33 24.97 7.08
CA ILE A 14 -14.25 23.57 6.64
C ILE A 14 -14.84 23.38 5.24
N VAL A 15 -16.00 23.99 4.96
CA VAL A 15 -16.63 23.92 3.63
C VAL A 15 -15.76 24.58 2.57
N ASN A 16 -15.08 25.68 2.90
CA ASN A 16 -14.17 26.35 1.97
C ASN A 16 -12.93 25.49 1.67
N ILE A 17 -12.33 24.88 2.70
CA ILE A 17 -11.21 23.95 2.56
C ILE A 17 -11.61 22.77 1.68
N LEU A 18 -12.76 22.14 1.94
CA LEU A 18 -13.26 21.00 1.15
C LEU A 18 -13.41 21.34 -0.34
N LYS A 19 -13.92 22.53 -0.68
CA LYS A 19 -14.08 22.96 -2.08
C LYS A 19 -12.74 23.08 -2.81
N ILE A 20 -11.72 23.57 -2.12
CA ILE A 20 -10.40 23.84 -2.71
C ILE A 20 -9.60 22.53 -2.84
N VAL A 21 -9.73 21.64 -1.86
CA VAL A 21 -8.99 20.39 -1.78
C VAL A 21 -9.61 19.28 -2.65
N TRP A 22 -10.92 19.32 -2.92
CA TRP A 22 -11.63 18.33 -3.73
C TRP A 22 -10.96 17.96 -5.07
N PRO A 23 -10.62 18.91 -5.98
CA PRO A 23 -10.01 18.57 -7.26
C PRO A 23 -8.66 17.85 -7.09
N PHE A 24 -7.89 18.22 -6.06
CA PHE A 24 -6.63 17.56 -5.75
C PHE A 24 -6.83 16.13 -5.22
N MET A 25 -7.86 15.90 -4.38
CA MET A 25 -8.23 14.56 -3.93
C MET A 25 -8.64 13.66 -5.11
N CYS A 26 -9.39 14.19 -6.08
CA CYS A 26 -9.71 13.45 -7.31
C CYS A 26 -8.45 13.10 -8.11
N PHE A 27 -7.51 14.03 -8.24
CA PHE A 27 -6.23 13.77 -8.92
C PHE A 27 -5.41 12.69 -8.19
N MET A 28 -5.29 12.78 -6.86
CA MET A 28 -4.61 11.76 -6.05
C MET A 28 -5.23 10.38 -6.26
N LEU A 29 -6.56 10.28 -6.28
CA LEU A 29 -7.28 9.04 -6.53
C LEU A 29 -6.96 8.46 -7.92
N LEU A 30 -6.95 9.29 -8.97
CA LEU A 30 -6.59 8.85 -10.32
C LEU A 30 -5.16 8.29 -10.39
N VAL A 31 -4.22 8.94 -9.71
CA VAL A 31 -2.83 8.46 -9.68
C VAL A 31 -2.72 7.15 -8.91
N THR A 32 -3.44 6.99 -7.80
CA THR A 32 -3.54 5.71 -7.07
C THR A 32 -4.10 4.60 -7.97
N ILE A 33 -5.15 4.89 -8.77
CA ILE A 33 -5.69 3.92 -9.74
C ILE A 33 -4.63 3.56 -10.78
N ALA A 34 -3.87 4.52 -11.30
CA ALA A 34 -2.85 4.27 -12.31
C ALA A 34 -1.74 3.34 -11.79
N PHE A 35 -1.23 3.59 -10.57
CA PHE A 35 -0.23 2.73 -9.95
C PHE A 35 -0.80 1.36 -9.55
N GLY A 36 -2.03 1.30 -9.04
CA GLY A 36 -2.73 0.04 -8.77
C GLY A 36 -2.94 -0.79 -10.04
N HIS A 37 -3.30 -0.16 -11.15
CA HIS A 37 -3.43 -0.84 -12.44
C HIS A 37 -2.09 -1.36 -12.95
N ALA A 38 -1.01 -0.58 -12.79
CA ALA A 38 0.34 -1.02 -13.17
C ALA A 38 0.80 -2.24 -12.34
N MET A 39 0.57 -2.24 -11.02
CA MET A 39 0.86 -3.38 -10.15
C MET A 39 0.03 -4.61 -10.51
N PHE A 40 -1.26 -4.42 -10.83
CA PHE A 40 -2.14 -5.50 -11.30
C PHE A 40 -1.60 -6.16 -12.58
N ILE A 41 -1.17 -5.38 -13.57
CA ILE A 41 -0.59 -5.94 -14.80
C ILE A 41 0.67 -6.77 -14.49
N LEU A 42 1.51 -6.32 -13.56
CA LEU A 42 2.77 -7.00 -13.24
C LEU A 42 2.59 -8.27 -12.42
N LEU A 43 1.58 -8.32 -11.55
CA LEU A 43 1.45 -9.32 -10.48
C LEU A 43 0.12 -10.09 -10.51
N SER A 44 -0.71 -9.91 -11.54
CA SER A 44 -1.94 -10.67 -11.74
C SER A 44 -1.68 -12.12 -12.12
N ASP A 45 -0.63 -12.38 -12.90
CA ASP A 45 -0.16 -13.72 -13.23
C ASP A 45 1.38 -13.81 -13.07
N PRO A 46 1.87 -13.90 -11.82
CA PRO A 46 3.30 -13.93 -11.55
C PRO A 46 3.98 -15.20 -12.10
N LYS A 47 3.24 -16.31 -12.23
CA LYS A 47 3.74 -17.56 -12.82
C LYS A 47 4.10 -17.40 -14.30
N ALA A 48 3.34 -16.60 -15.05
CA ALA A 48 3.64 -16.32 -16.46
C ALA A 48 4.98 -15.57 -16.66
N VAL A 49 5.45 -14.83 -15.64
CA VAL A 49 6.70 -14.06 -15.67
C VAL A 49 7.84 -14.81 -14.94
N GLY A 50 7.58 -16.02 -14.43
CA GLY A 50 8.55 -16.80 -13.65
C GLY A 50 8.87 -16.16 -12.30
N LEU A 51 7.91 -15.44 -11.72
CA LEU A 51 8.03 -14.82 -10.40
C LEU A 51 7.38 -15.72 -9.36
N ASP A 52 8.17 -16.18 -8.41
CA ASP A 52 7.70 -16.85 -7.21
C ASP A 52 7.87 -15.92 -6.00
N PRO A 53 6.82 -15.74 -5.18
CA PRO A 53 6.92 -14.94 -3.97
C PRO A 53 7.91 -15.58 -3.00
N ASN A 54 8.79 -14.77 -2.42
CA ASN A 54 9.72 -15.25 -1.42
C ASN A 54 8.99 -15.44 -0.09
N GLY A 55 8.84 -16.70 0.33
CA GLY A 55 8.21 -17.05 1.59
C GLY A 55 9.16 -17.00 2.77
N ASN A 56 8.61 -16.65 3.93
CA ASN A 56 9.35 -16.77 5.15
C ASN A 56 9.53 -18.25 5.50
N ASN A 57 10.78 -18.63 5.77
CA ASN A 57 11.14 -19.94 6.29
C ASN A 57 11.47 -19.79 7.77
N PHE A 58 10.73 -20.50 8.62
CA PHE A 58 11.01 -20.59 10.04
C PHE A 58 11.76 -21.89 10.34
N VAL A 59 13.00 -21.76 10.77
CA VAL A 59 13.84 -22.90 11.14
C VAL A 59 13.82 -23.08 12.65
N ILE A 60 13.36 -24.25 13.10
CA ILE A 60 13.41 -24.66 14.50
C ILE A 60 14.68 -25.48 14.68
N ASN A 61 15.72 -24.84 15.24
CA ASN A 61 16.99 -25.49 15.55
C ASN A 61 16.91 -26.20 16.90
N THR A 62 16.98 -27.53 16.91
CA THR A 62 16.89 -28.31 18.17
C THR A 62 18.29 -28.48 18.79
N LYS A 63 18.91 -27.36 19.21
CA LYS A 63 20.31 -27.36 19.71
C LYS A 63 20.54 -28.05 21.06
N ASN A 64 19.50 -28.50 21.76
CA ASN A 64 19.57 -29.09 23.11
C ASN A 64 18.95 -30.49 23.20
N ASN A 65 19.19 -31.36 22.23
CA ASN A 65 18.83 -32.78 22.37
C ASN A 65 20.11 -33.60 22.61
N ALA A 66 20.31 -34.06 23.85
CA ALA A 66 21.48 -34.84 24.25
C ALA A 66 21.66 -36.16 23.47
N ASN A 67 20.62 -36.59 22.73
CA ASN A 67 20.58 -37.86 22.01
C ASN A 67 20.46 -37.71 20.47
N ASN A 68 20.50 -36.49 19.90
CA ASN A 68 20.34 -36.23 18.45
C ASN A 68 19.09 -36.86 17.78
N ASP A 69 18.03 -37.16 18.54
CA ASP A 69 16.88 -37.95 18.05
C ASP A 69 15.80 -37.10 17.34
N LEU A 70 15.92 -35.77 17.42
CA LEU A 70 15.03 -34.80 16.75
C LEU A 70 15.87 -33.92 15.82
N GLY A 71 15.64 -34.04 14.52
CA GLY A 71 16.29 -33.21 13.50
C GLY A 71 15.80 -31.76 13.51
N ASP A 72 16.49 -30.88 12.77
CA ASP A 72 16.02 -29.51 12.55
C ASP A 72 14.75 -29.53 11.67
N TYR A 73 13.72 -28.79 12.09
CA TYR A 73 12.47 -28.69 11.34
C TYR A 73 12.39 -27.32 10.66
N THR A 74 12.10 -27.32 9.36
CA THR A 74 11.84 -26.09 8.58
C THR A 74 10.36 -26.00 8.27
N ILE A 75 9.70 -24.95 8.76
CA ILE A 75 8.33 -24.59 8.39
C ILE A 75 8.44 -23.53 7.30
N SER A 76 7.99 -23.87 6.10
CA SER A 76 7.93 -22.95 4.96
C SER A 76 6.51 -22.43 4.77
N GLN A 77 6.40 -21.14 4.49
CA GLN A 77 5.15 -20.53 4.05
C GLN A 77 4.84 -20.99 2.61
N ASP A 78 3.62 -21.44 2.37
CA ASP A 78 3.09 -21.74 1.04
C ASP A 78 2.18 -20.60 0.60
N PHE A 79 2.28 -20.17 -0.66
CA PHE A 79 1.47 -19.07 -1.19
C PHE A 79 0.54 -19.58 -2.28
N ASN A 80 -0.75 -19.29 -2.11
CA ASN A 80 -1.72 -19.44 -3.18
C ASN A 80 -1.83 -18.14 -4.00
N LEU A 81 -1.05 -18.04 -5.06
CA LEU A 81 -1.02 -16.88 -5.98
C LEU A 81 -2.38 -16.50 -6.59
N SER A 82 -3.35 -17.41 -6.59
CA SER A 82 -4.72 -17.18 -7.07
C SER A 82 -5.67 -16.66 -5.99
N ASP A 83 -5.27 -16.71 -4.72
CA ASP A 83 -6.06 -16.22 -3.60
C ASP A 83 -5.76 -14.73 -3.36
N PRO A 84 -6.78 -13.85 -3.33
CA PRO A 84 -6.60 -12.45 -2.97
C PRO A 84 -6.03 -12.20 -1.57
N LEU A 85 -6.08 -13.18 -0.66
CA LEU A 85 -5.48 -13.04 0.68
C LEU A 85 -3.96 -13.21 0.65
N ASP A 86 -3.45 -14.01 -0.29
CA ASP A 86 -2.03 -14.30 -0.46
C ASP A 86 -1.40 -13.45 -1.58
N ASN A 87 -2.21 -12.84 -2.45
CA ASN A 87 -1.75 -11.89 -3.47
C ASN A 87 -2.76 -10.75 -3.65
N TYR A 88 -2.51 -9.60 -3.01
CA TYR A 88 -3.34 -8.40 -3.15
C TYR A 88 -3.41 -7.86 -4.59
N TYR A 89 -2.50 -8.27 -5.47
CA TYR A 89 -2.42 -7.78 -6.85
C TYR A 89 -3.07 -8.74 -7.87
N VAL A 90 -3.66 -9.86 -7.42
CA VAL A 90 -4.35 -10.82 -8.30
C VAL A 90 -5.58 -10.23 -8.98
N SER A 91 -6.21 -9.23 -8.35
CA SER A 91 -7.37 -8.54 -8.90
C SER A 91 -7.18 -7.03 -8.85
N LEU A 92 -7.71 -6.35 -9.87
CA LEU A 92 -7.65 -4.90 -9.99
C LEU A 92 -8.15 -4.13 -8.75
N PRO A 93 -9.33 -4.44 -8.16
CA PRO A 93 -9.81 -3.69 -7.00
C PRO A 93 -8.93 -3.86 -5.76
N TYR A 94 -8.43 -5.08 -5.49
CA TYR A 94 -7.50 -5.32 -4.38
C TYR A 94 -6.15 -4.63 -4.62
N SER A 95 -5.67 -4.60 -5.86
CA SER A 95 -4.43 -3.89 -6.23
C SER A 95 -4.53 -2.39 -5.99
N ILE A 96 -5.65 -1.76 -6.38
CA ILE A 96 -5.89 -0.34 -6.11
C ILE A 96 -5.97 -0.08 -4.60
N MET A 97 -6.63 -0.97 -3.84
CA MET A 97 -6.71 -0.86 -2.39
C MET A 97 -5.34 -0.97 -1.71
N ALA A 98 -4.47 -1.88 -2.18
CA ALA A 98 -3.11 -2.02 -1.69
C ALA A 98 -2.30 -0.72 -1.90
N VAL A 99 -2.32 -0.16 -3.12
CA VAL A 99 -1.62 1.10 -3.43
C VAL A 99 -2.23 2.29 -2.70
N PHE A 100 -3.55 2.31 -2.48
CA PHE A 100 -4.18 3.33 -1.64
C PHE A 100 -3.62 3.31 -0.21
N PHE A 101 -3.36 2.13 0.36
CA PHE A 101 -2.76 2.01 1.68
C PHE A 101 -1.28 2.41 1.75
N TRP A 102 -0.57 2.49 0.62
CA TRP A 102 0.79 3.04 0.59
C TRP A 102 0.82 4.50 1.02
N ILE A 103 -0.26 5.26 0.76
CA ILE A 103 -0.43 6.63 1.24
C ILE A 103 -0.37 6.65 2.78
N LEU A 104 -0.88 5.63 3.45
CA LEU A 104 -0.82 5.51 4.92
C LEU A 104 0.48 4.86 5.43
N GLY A 105 1.44 4.57 4.54
CA GLY A 105 2.71 3.94 4.88
C GLY A 105 2.65 2.43 5.08
N ARG A 106 1.54 1.78 4.71
CA ARG A 106 1.42 0.31 4.73
C ARG A 106 1.81 -0.26 3.38
N TRP A 107 2.91 -0.99 3.31
CA TRP A 107 3.50 -1.53 2.08
C TRP A 107 3.38 -3.06 2.02
N ASP A 108 2.19 -3.57 2.34
CA ASP A 108 1.97 -5.00 2.53
C ASP A 108 2.33 -5.81 1.26
N GLN A 109 2.95 -6.97 1.47
CA GLN A 109 3.38 -7.97 0.46
C GLN A 109 4.43 -7.49 -0.55
N LEU A 110 4.93 -6.26 -0.44
CA LEU A 110 5.88 -5.75 -1.42
C LEU A 110 7.27 -6.42 -1.33
N GLU A 111 7.65 -6.85 -0.13
CA GLU A 111 8.93 -7.52 0.15
C GLU A 111 8.98 -8.96 -0.37
N GLU A 112 7.81 -9.57 -0.62
CA GLU A 112 7.67 -10.94 -1.12
C GLU A 112 8.02 -11.03 -2.61
N TRP A 113 7.95 -9.92 -3.36
CA TRP A 113 8.18 -9.89 -4.79
C TRP A 113 9.62 -9.48 -5.15
N ASN A 114 10.47 -10.47 -5.45
CA ASN A 114 11.84 -10.22 -5.91
C ASN A 114 11.89 -9.87 -7.41
N PHE A 115 11.36 -8.71 -7.79
CA PHE A 115 11.35 -8.25 -9.18
C PHE A 115 11.70 -6.77 -9.31
N TRP A 116 12.71 -6.47 -10.14
CA TRP A 116 13.28 -5.12 -10.24
C TRP A 116 12.29 -4.01 -10.65
N PRO A 117 11.30 -4.22 -11.55
CA PRO A 117 10.35 -3.17 -11.92
C PRO A 117 9.43 -2.79 -10.76
N ILE A 118 9.13 -3.72 -9.84
CA ILE A 118 8.32 -3.44 -8.65
C ILE A 118 9.07 -2.46 -7.77
N TYR A 119 10.36 -2.69 -7.50
CA TYR A 119 11.17 -1.76 -6.71
C TYR A 119 11.19 -0.35 -7.30
N VAL A 120 11.36 -0.23 -8.63
CA VAL A 120 11.35 1.07 -9.30
C VAL A 120 9.99 1.75 -9.17
N LEU A 121 8.91 1.02 -9.44
CA LEU A 121 7.55 1.55 -9.40
C LEU A 121 7.17 2.01 -7.99
N THR A 122 7.54 1.25 -6.97
CA THR A 122 7.33 1.59 -5.56
C THR A 122 8.11 2.83 -5.14
N ILE A 123 9.38 2.98 -5.55
CA ILE A 123 10.16 4.20 -5.24
C ILE A 123 9.49 5.43 -5.87
N VAL A 124 9.12 5.34 -7.15
CA VAL A 124 8.44 6.43 -7.86
C VAL A 124 7.10 6.75 -7.21
N ALA A 125 6.30 5.73 -6.88
CA ALA A 125 5.02 5.89 -6.20
C ALA A 125 5.20 6.48 -4.79
N GLY A 126 6.21 6.07 -4.02
CA GLY A 126 6.49 6.62 -2.70
C GLY A 126 6.86 8.10 -2.74
N ILE A 127 7.75 8.50 -3.66
CA ILE A 127 8.10 9.91 -3.85
C ILE A 127 6.87 10.71 -4.26
N LEU A 128 6.09 10.20 -5.21
CA LEU A 128 4.96 10.94 -5.78
C LEU A 128 3.75 10.99 -4.82
N LEU A 129 3.26 9.84 -4.35
CA LEU A 129 2.08 9.72 -3.50
C LEU A 129 2.34 10.15 -2.05
N VAL A 130 3.45 9.72 -1.45
CA VAL A 130 3.70 9.95 -0.02
C VAL A 130 4.39 11.30 0.18
N ILE A 131 5.47 11.57 -0.54
CA ILE A 131 6.25 12.79 -0.30
C ILE A 131 5.59 14.00 -0.96
N ILE A 132 5.38 13.97 -2.29
CA ILE A 132 4.92 15.15 -3.02
C ILE A 132 3.45 15.41 -2.72
N MET A 133 2.58 14.42 -2.95
CA MET A 133 1.15 14.63 -2.88
C MET A 133 0.63 14.93 -1.46
N GLN A 134 1.18 14.30 -0.41
CA GLN A 134 0.77 14.64 0.96
C GLN A 134 1.24 16.04 1.37
N ASN A 135 2.45 16.43 0.97
CA ASN A 135 2.93 17.79 1.25
C ASN A 135 2.11 18.85 0.49
N MET A 136 1.73 18.57 -0.75
CA MET A 136 0.83 19.44 -1.51
C MET A 136 -0.58 19.49 -0.90
N PHE A 137 -1.11 18.37 -0.40
CA PHE A 137 -2.39 18.31 0.32
C PHE A 137 -2.40 19.25 1.54
N THR A 138 -1.37 19.16 2.37
CA THR A 138 -1.19 20.04 3.53
C THR A 138 -1.03 21.50 3.11
N SER A 139 -0.25 21.78 2.06
CA SER A 139 -0.08 23.14 1.54
C SER A 139 -1.39 23.74 1.02
N PHE A 140 -2.25 22.95 0.36
CA PHE A 140 -3.55 23.42 -0.10
C PHE A 140 -4.50 23.72 1.05
N MET A 141 -4.49 22.90 2.11
CA MET A 141 -5.27 23.22 3.31
C MET A 141 -4.75 24.49 4.00
N ALA A 142 -3.43 24.59 4.19
CA ALA A 142 -2.79 25.73 4.83
C ALA A 142 -3.03 27.06 4.10
N GLY A 143 -3.05 27.06 2.77
CA GLY A 143 -3.29 28.28 1.98
C GLY A 143 -4.72 28.82 2.04
N VAL A 144 -5.65 28.09 2.66
CA VAL A 144 -7.07 28.48 2.79
C VAL A 144 -7.39 29.02 4.19
N PHE A 145 -6.54 28.74 5.17
CA PHE A 145 -6.61 29.32 6.50
C PHE A 145 -6.14 30.78 6.52
#